data_AF-A0A974WJJ7-F1
#
_entry.id   AF-A0A974WJJ7-F1
#
_cell.length_a   1.000
_cell.length_b   1.000
_cell.length_c   1.000
_cell.angle_alpha   90.00
_cell.angle_beta   90.00
_cell.angle_gamma   90.00
#
_symmetry.space_group_name_H-M   'P 1'
#
loop_
_entity.id
_entity.type
_entity.pdbx_description
1 polymer ?
#
loop_
_entity_poly.entity_id
_entity_poly.type
_entity_poly.pdbx_seq_one_letter_code
_entity_poly.pdbx_strand_id
1 'polypeptide(L)'
;MFEYIKNGLHWKRIIHLIVVILISLCLSLIYWFIDRTKNVSNNIKTINILMFSGLFFLSYAIVILAFKHGLGKGFFDYQKNKKDDVLNDKLQYLKNQPNTVENRAIIKSIENQIEDRKFKKECAHIHPKNNLIFYLIILLGIILLAIAIGLHFS
;
A
#
# COMPACT_ATOMS: atom_id res chain seq x y z
N MET A 1 -17.15 -13.44 10.30
CA MET A 1 -15.92 -12.99 11.00
C MET A 1 -14.69 -13.82 10.62
N PHE A 2 -14.75 -15.15 10.68
CA PHE A 2 -13.65 -16.06 10.29
C PHE A 2 -13.18 -15.88 8.84
N GLU A 3 -14.09 -15.74 7.88
CA GLU A 3 -13.73 -15.50 6.47
C GLU A 3 -13.05 -14.15 6.25
N TYR A 4 -13.38 -13.13 7.05
CA TYR A 4 -12.73 -11.83 6.99
C TYR A 4 -11.27 -11.91 7.47
N ILE A 5 -11.02 -12.71 8.51
CA ILE A 5 -9.66 -12.96 9.01
C ILE A 5 -8.86 -13.78 7.98
N LYS A 6 -9.48 -14.84 7.42
CA LYS A 6 -8.86 -15.70 6.41
C LYS A 6 -8.48 -14.94 5.13
N ASN A 7 -9.37 -14.05 4.65
CA ASN A 7 -9.09 -13.20 3.48
C ASN A 7 -8.15 -12.03 3.81
N GLY A 8 -7.99 -11.69 5.09
CA GLY A 8 -7.06 -10.67 5.57
C GLY A 8 -5.60 -11.12 5.56
N LEU A 9 -5.36 -12.38 5.95
CA LEU A 9 -4.06 -13.03 6.04
C LEU A 9 -3.62 -13.71 4.74
N HIS A 10 -3.67 -12.97 3.63
CA HIS A 10 -3.02 -13.45 2.41
C HIS A 10 -1.49 -13.47 2.61
N TRP A 11 -0.81 -14.55 2.19
CA TRP A 11 0.66 -14.73 2.37
C TRP A 11 1.50 -13.50 2.02
N LYS A 12 1.19 -12.83 0.89
CA LYS A 12 1.86 -11.59 0.46
C LYS A 12 1.79 -10.46 1.50
N ARG A 13 0.69 -10.35 2.24
CA ARG A 13 0.51 -9.31 3.27
C ARG A 13 1.22 -9.68 4.58
N ILE A 14 1.33 -10.97 4.91
CA ILE A 14 2.15 -11.45 6.04
C ILE A 14 3.63 -11.16 5.75
N ILE A 15 4.10 -11.47 4.54
CA ILE A 15 5.47 -11.14 4.11
C ILE A 15 5.71 -9.64 4.23
N HIS A 16 4.76 -8.82 3.80
CA HIS A 16 4.86 -7.36 3.96
C HIS A 16 5.00 -6.95 5.43
N LEU A 17 4.18 -7.49 6.33
CA LEU A 17 4.27 -7.22 7.76
C LEU A 17 5.65 -7.60 8.33
N ILE A 18 6.17 -8.77 7.97
CA ILE A 18 7.51 -9.23 8.38
C ILE A 18 8.59 -8.25 7.90
N VAL A 19 8.53 -7.84 6.63
CA VAL A 19 9.49 -6.89 6.05
C VAL A 19 9.46 -5.55 6.79
N VAL A 20 8.27 -5.04 7.12
CA VAL A 20 8.12 -3.77 7.85
C VAL A 20 8.70 -3.86 9.26
N ILE A 21 8.48 -4.98 9.95
CA ILE A 21 9.08 -5.23 11.27
C ILE A 21 10.61 -5.29 11.17
N LEU A 22 11.16 -6.00 10.18
CA LEU A 22 12.61 -6.07 9.96
C LEU A 22 13.23 -4.70 9.70
N ILE A 23 12.59 -3.86 8.88
CA ILE A 23 13.07 -2.50 8.61
C ILE A 23 13.08 -1.67 9.90
N SER A 24 12.00 -1.73 10.70
CA SER A 24 11.94 -1.04 11.99
C SER A 24 13.04 -1.51 12.95
N LEU A 25 13.35 -2.81 12.97
CA LEU A 25 14.40 -3.39 13.80
C LEU A 25 15.79 -2.93 13.35
N CYS A 26 16.05 -2.90 12.04
CA CYS A 26 17.28 -2.35 11.48
C CYS A 26 17.46 -0.86 11.82
N LEU A 27 16.40 -0.04 11.66
CA LEU A 27 16.45 1.39 12.02
C LEU A 27 16.73 1.59 13.52
N SER A 28 16.12 0.77 14.36
CA SER A 28 16.33 0.79 15.82
C SER A 28 17.77 0.44 16.19
N LEU A 29 18.36 -0.56 15.53
CA LEU A 29 19.76 -0.94 15.71
C LEU A 29 20.73 0.17 15.27
N ILE A 30 20.46 0.80 14.12
CA ILE A 30 21.25 1.95 13.64
C ILE A 30 21.18 3.08 14.66
N TYR A 31 19.99 3.43 15.13
CA TYR A 31 19.80 4.45 16.14
C TYR A 31 20.56 4.11 17.43
N TRP A 32 20.47 2.86 17.90
CA TRP A 32 21.21 2.39 19.07
C TRP A 32 22.73 2.53 18.91
N PHE A 33 23.27 2.22 17.74
CA PHE A 33 24.69 2.40 17.45
C PHE A 33 25.10 3.88 17.45
N ILE A 34 24.29 4.76 16.88
CA ILE A 34 24.53 6.21 16.90
C ILE A 34 24.53 6.71 18.35
N ASP A 35 23.54 6.31 19.15
CA ASP A 35 23.38 6.79 20.51
C ASP A 35 24.38 6.15 21.50
N ARG A 36 25.03 5.03 21.13
CA ARG A 36 26.17 4.47 21.88
C ARG A 36 27.33 5.46 22.00
N THR A 37 27.49 6.37 21.04
CA THR A 37 28.52 7.43 21.10
C THR A 37 28.19 8.57 22.05
N LYS A 38 26.92 8.67 22.48
CA LYS A 38 26.45 9.68 23.42
C LYS A 38 26.38 9.10 24.83
N ASN A 39 26.90 9.86 25.81
CA ASN A 39 26.96 9.46 27.22
C ASN A 39 25.59 9.63 27.92
N VAL A 40 24.52 9.18 27.26
CA VAL A 40 23.13 9.24 27.75
C VAL A 40 22.83 7.99 28.58
N SER A 41 21.95 8.11 29.58
CA SER A 41 21.55 6.97 30.42
C SER A 41 20.77 5.92 29.60
N ASN A 42 20.99 4.63 29.89
CA ASN A 42 20.37 3.51 29.15
C ASN A 42 18.84 3.56 29.14
N ASN A 43 18.21 4.10 30.20
CA ASN A 43 16.75 4.26 30.27
C ASN A 43 16.25 5.24 29.20
N ILE A 44 16.90 6.40 29.08
CA ILE A 44 16.54 7.41 28.06
C ILE A 44 16.76 6.86 26.65
N LYS A 45 17.83 6.08 26.43
CA LYS A 45 18.08 5.42 25.13
C LYS A 45 16.94 4.48 24.75
N THR A 46 16.51 3.66 25.72
CA THR A 46 15.45 2.67 25.52
C THR A 46 14.11 3.36 25.21
N ILE A 47 13.76 4.40 25.98
CA ILE A 47 12.56 5.22 25.74
C ILE A 47 12.59 5.82 24.32
N ASN A 48 13.71 6.44 23.92
CA ASN A 48 13.84 7.05 22.60
C ASN A 48 13.69 6.04 21.45
N ILE A 49 14.26 4.85 21.58
CA ILE A 49 14.13 3.77 20.58
C ILE A 49 12.67 3.29 20.48
N LEU A 50 12.00 3.09 21.61
CA LEU A 50 10.59 2.70 21.66
C LEU A 50 9.68 3.79 21.07
N MET A 51 9.92 5.06 21.40
CA MET A 51 9.18 6.20 20.84
C MET A 51 9.36 6.30 19.33
N PHE A 52 10.61 6.21 18.86
CA PHE A 52 10.92 6.26 17.43
C PHE A 52 10.27 5.10 16.66
N SER A 53 10.37 3.88 17.19
CA SER A 53 9.76 2.69 16.57
C SER A 53 8.23 2.79 16.52
N GLY A 54 7.60 3.25 17.60
CA GLY A 54 6.15 3.45 17.65
C GLY A 54 5.67 4.51 16.66
N LEU A 55 6.36 5.66 16.58
CA LEU A 55 6.09 6.71 15.60
C LEU A 55 6.30 6.23 14.15
N PHE A 56 7.32 5.41 13.91
CA PHE A 56 7.58 4.82 12.61
C PHE A 56 6.42 3.92 12.15
N PHE A 57 5.95 2.99 12.99
CA PHE A 57 4.83 2.12 12.63
C PHE A 57 3.54 2.91 12.36
N LEU A 58 3.25 3.93 13.18
CA LEU A 58 2.09 4.79 12.98
C LEU A 58 2.17 5.59 11.68
N SER A 59 3.27 6.32 11.47
CA SER A 59 3.46 7.12 10.27
C SER A 59 3.40 6.26 9.00
N TYR A 60 4.05 5.10 9.03
CA TYR A 60 4.01 4.12 7.94
C TYR A 60 2.58 3.67 7.60
N ALA A 61 1.82 3.25 8.61
CA ALA A 61 0.45 2.77 8.40
C ALA A 61 -0.47 3.89 7.91
N ILE A 62 -0.34 5.10 8.45
CA ILE A 62 -1.10 6.28 8.02
C ILE A 62 -0.80 6.61 6.56
N VAL A 63 0.47 6.67 6.17
CA VAL A 63 0.89 6.96 4.79
C VAL A 63 0.30 5.93 3.82
N ILE A 64 0.38 4.63 4.13
CA ILE A 64 -0.18 3.62 3.24
C ILE A 64 -1.70 3.67 3.19
N LEU A 65 -2.38 3.89 4.32
CA LEU A 65 -3.83 4.02 4.34
C LEU A 65 -4.27 5.25 3.53
N ALA A 66 -3.54 6.36 3.63
CA ALA A 66 -3.72 7.56 2.82
C ALA A 66 -3.64 7.23 1.33
N PHE A 67 -2.55 6.60 0.88
CA PHE A 67 -2.40 6.17 -0.53
C PHE A 67 -3.50 5.19 -0.97
N LYS A 68 -3.92 4.28 -0.08
CA LYS A 68 -4.99 3.32 -0.37
C LYS A 68 -6.36 3.97 -0.56
N HIS A 69 -6.68 4.99 0.22
CA HIS A 69 -7.97 5.68 0.18
C HIS A 69 -8.05 6.68 -0.98
N GLY A 70 -6.91 7.16 -1.48
CA GLY A 70 -6.87 7.91 -2.72
C GLY A 70 -5.96 9.12 -2.73
N LEU A 71 -5.13 9.33 -1.71
CA LEU A 71 -4.06 10.32 -1.82
C LEU A 71 -3.13 9.90 -2.96
N GLY A 72 -3.04 10.76 -3.98
CA GLY A 72 -2.30 10.50 -5.22
C GLY A 72 -3.06 9.75 -6.32
N LYS A 73 -4.33 9.36 -6.13
CA LYS A 73 -5.14 8.69 -7.17
C LYS A 73 -5.21 9.50 -8.47
N GLY A 74 -5.38 10.82 -8.39
CA GLY A 74 -5.44 11.67 -9.59
C GLY A 74 -4.22 11.54 -10.50
N PHE A 75 -3.01 11.37 -9.95
CA PHE A 75 -1.78 11.21 -10.73
C PHE A 75 -1.68 9.81 -11.37
N PHE A 76 -2.06 8.77 -10.64
CA PHE A 76 -2.06 7.38 -11.15
C PHE A 76 -3.22 7.12 -12.14
N ASP A 77 -4.39 7.68 -11.87
CA ASP A 77 -5.57 7.58 -12.71
C ASP A 77 -5.33 8.33 -14.03
N TYR A 78 -4.64 9.47 -14.02
CA TYR A 78 -4.23 10.15 -15.25
C TYR A 78 -3.37 9.26 -16.16
N GLN A 79 -2.33 8.60 -15.63
CA GLN A 79 -1.53 7.67 -16.44
C GLN A 79 -2.31 6.44 -16.90
N LYS A 80 -3.20 5.91 -16.05
CA LYS A 80 -3.99 4.71 -16.37
C LYS A 80 -5.05 5.02 -17.43
N ASN A 81 -5.71 6.17 -17.32
CA ASN A 81 -6.72 6.65 -18.25
C ASN A 81 -6.10 6.99 -19.60
N LYS A 82 -4.88 7.55 -19.65
CA LYS A 82 -4.17 7.80 -20.91
C LYS A 82 -4.06 6.55 -21.80
N LYS A 83 -3.89 5.36 -21.23
CA LYS A 83 -3.87 4.10 -22.00
C LYS A 83 -5.24 3.72 -22.54
N ASP A 84 -6.29 3.98 -21.77
CA ASP A 84 -7.67 3.72 -22.18
C ASP A 84 -8.11 4.74 -23.24
N ASP A 85 -7.69 6.01 -23.13
CA ASP A 85 -7.90 7.06 -24.13
C ASP A 85 -7.23 6.71 -25.46
N VAL A 86 -5.97 6.27 -25.45
CA VAL A 86 -5.26 5.83 -26.68
C VAL A 86 -5.95 4.63 -27.34
N LEU A 87 -6.49 3.69 -26.55
CA LEU A 87 -7.25 2.54 -27.09
C LEU A 87 -8.57 2.99 -27.72
N ASN A 88 -9.27 3.95 -27.09
CA ASN A 88 -10.50 4.53 -27.62
C ASN A 88 -10.25 5.34 -28.90
N ASP A 89 -9.22 6.17 -28.93
CA ASP A 89 -8.83 6.95 -30.11
C ASP A 89 -8.48 6.01 -31.29
N LYS A 90 -7.74 4.93 -31.00
CA LYS A 90 -7.39 3.93 -32.02
C LYS A 90 -8.62 3.18 -32.54
N LEU A 91 -9.57 2.86 -31.66
CA LEU A 91 -10.85 2.27 -32.05
C LEU A 91 -11.64 3.22 -32.96
N GLN A 92 -11.74 4.49 -32.59
CA GLN A 92 -12.50 5.50 -33.33
C GLN A 92 -11.86 5.78 -34.70
N TYR A 93 -10.53 5.84 -34.77
CA TYR A 93 -9.78 5.95 -36.02
C TYR A 93 -10.07 4.78 -36.97
N LEU A 94 -10.01 3.53 -36.47
CA LEU A 94 -10.26 2.33 -37.28
C LEU A 94 -11.72 2.19 -37.72
N LYS A 95 -12.68 2.69 -36.92
CA LYS A 95 -14.10 2.72 -37.30
C LYS A 95 -14.40 3.70 -38.44
N ASN A 96 -13.57 4.73 -38.60
CA ASN A 96 -13.67 5.72 -39.69
C ASN A 96 -12.93 5.30 -40.97
N GLN A 97 -12.16 4.20 -40.92
CA GLN A 97 -11.46 3.66 -42.07
C GLN A 97 -12.35 2.71 -42.90
N PRO A 98 -11.99 2.44 -44.17
CA PRO A 98 -12.70 1.46 -45.00
C PRO A 98 -12.80 0.10 -44.30
N ASN A 99 -13.99 -0.50 -44.42
CA ASN A 99 -14.40 -1.66 -43.64
C ASN A 99 -13.86 -2.97 -44.23
N THR A 100 -12.53 -3.12 -44.20
CA THR A 100 -11.80 -4.32 -44.64
C THR A 100 -11.90 -5.45 -43.61
N VAL A 101 -11.67 -6.70 -44.05
CA VAL A 101 -11.66 -7.88 -43.17
C VAL A 101 -10.60 -7.75 -42.07
N GLU A 102 -9.44 -7.18 -42.43
CA GLU A 102 -8.34 -6.91 -41.51
C GLU A 102 -8.72 -5.85 -40.45
N ASN A 103 -9.36 -4.76 -40.85
CA ASN A 103 -9.84 -3.72 -39.93
C ASN A 103 -10.91 -4.25 -38.96
N ARG A 104 -11.81 -5.14 -39.41
CA ARG A 104 -12.79 -5.80 -38.52
C ARG A 104 -12.11 -6.68 -37.46
N ALA A 105 -11.08 -7.42 -37.84
CA ALA A 105 -10.34 -8.25 -36.90
C ALA A 105 -9.63 -7.40 -35.84
N ILE A 106 -9.01 -6.29 -36.24
CA ILE A 106 -8.33 -5.37 -35.32
C ILE A 106 -9.34 -4.68 -34.39
N ILE A 107 -10.46 -4.19 -34.91
CA ILE A 107 -11.53 -3.57 -34.10
C ILE A 107 -12.01 -4.54 -33.02
N LYS A 108 -12.32 -5.78 -33.40
CA LYS A 108 -12.76 -6.81 -32.45
C LYS A 108 -11.72 -7.10 -31.38
N SER A 109 -10.43 -7.10 -31.73
CA SER A 109 -9.35 -7.29 -30.76
C SER A 109 -9.23 -6.13 -29.75
N ILE A 110 -9.51 -4.89 -30.19
CA ILE A 110 -9.46 -3.70 -29.32
C ILE A 110 -10.70 -3.64 -28.43
N GLU A 111 -11.88 -3.98 -28.97
CA GLU A 111 -13.12 -4.07 -28.19
C GLU A 111 -12.99 -5.09 -27.06
N ASN A 112 -12.47 -6.29 -27.35
CA ASN A 112 -12.19 -7.30 -26.33
C ASN A 112 -11.22 -6.79 -25.24
N GLN A 113 -10.16 -6.04 -25.62
CA GLN A 113 -9.23 -5.47 -24.64
C GLN A 113 -9.87 -4.41 -23.74
N ILE A 114 -10.79 -3.61 -24.29
CA ILE A 114 -11.55 -2.61 -23.52
C ILE A 114 -12.51 -3.32 -22.56
N GLU A 115 -13.20 -4.35 -23.02
CA GLU A 115 -14.14 -5.14 -22.23
C GLU A 115 -13.44 -5.88 -21.09
N ASP A 116 -12.32 -6.55 -21.36
CA ASP A 116 -11.47 -7.19 -20.34
C ASP A 116 -11.03 -6.20 -19.25
N ARG A 117 -10.72 -4.97 -19.64
CA ARG A 117 -10.31 -3.92 -18.70
C ARG A 117 -11.47 -3.41 -17.87
N LYS A 118 -12.67 -3.26 -18.45
CA LYS A 118 -13.90 -2.90 -17.73
C LYS A 118 -14.25 -3.99 -16.72
N PHE A 119 -14.25 -5.25 -17.16
CA PHE A 119 -14.51 -6.39 -16.29
C PHE A 119 -13.52 -6.48 -15.12
N LYS A 120 -12.23 -6.25 -15.36
CA LYS A 120 -11.21 -6.18 -14.29
C LYS A 120 -11.45 -5.03 -13.31
N LYS A 121 -11.92 -3.86 -13.79
CA LYS A 121 -12.28 -2.72 -12.92
C LYS A 121 -13.49 -3.09 -12.06
N GLU A 122 -14.53 -3.67 -12.64
CA GLU A 122 -15.74 -4.12 -11.92
C GLU A 122 -15.43 -5.20 -10.88
N CYS A 123 -14.64 -6.22 -11.23
CA CYS A 123 -14.21 -7.26 -10.29
C CYS A 123 -13.41 -6.68 -9.11
N ALA A 124 -12.61 -5.63 -9.35
CA ALA A 124 -11.88 -4.96 -8.28
C ALA A 124 -12.78 -4.19 -7.29
N HIS A 125 -14.00 -3.83 -7.69
CA HIS A 125 -15.00 -3.22 -6.80
C HIS A 125 -15.74 -4.24 -5.92
N ILE A 126 -15.84 -5.50 -6.37
CA ILE A 126 -16.60 -6.56 -5.68
C ILE A 126 -15.87 -7.08 -4.43
N HIS A 127 -14.53 -7.04 -4.41
CA HIS A 127 -13.76 -7.47 -3.25
C HIS A 127 -13.26 -6.29 -2.41
N PRO A 128 -13.89 -5.96 -1.27
CA PRO A 128 -13.46 -4.87 -0.42
C PRO A 128 -12.01 -5.11 0.05
N LYS A 129 -11.17 -4.07 -0.08
CA LYS A 129 -9.78 -4.11 0.36
C LYS A 129 -9.73 -4.34 1.88
N ASN A 130 -9.44 -5.57 2.29
CA ASN A 130 -9.23 -5.87 3.70
C ASN A 130 -7.97 -5.13 4.21
N ASN A 131 -8.15 -4.28 5.22
CA ASN A 131 -7.10 -3.44 5.82
C ASN A 131 -6.63 -3.92 7.21
N LEU A 132 -7.01 -5.14 7.62
CA LEU A 132 -6.74 -5.70 8.95
C LEU A 132 -5.26 -5.58 9.37
N ILE A 133 -4.33 -5.86 8.45
CA ILE A 133 -2.89 -5.78 8.74
C ILE A 133 -2.42 -4.36 9.06
N PHE A 134 -3.01 -3.33 8.43
CA PHE A 134 -2.66 -1.94 8.76
C PHE A 134 -3.16 -1.56 10.15
N TYR A 135 -4.33 -2.05 10.55
CA TYR A 135 -4.81 -1.88 11.93
C TYR A 135 -3.92 -2.60 12.95
N LEU A 136 -3.39 -3.79 12.62
CA LEU A 136 -2.41 -4.46 13.47
C LEU A 136 -1.12 -3.66 13.62
N ILE A 137 -0.60 -3.06 12.53
CA ILE A 137 0.59 -2.21 12.57
C ILE A 137 0.33 -0.96 13.44
N ILE A 138 -0.83 -0.33 13.29
CA ILE A 138 -1.24 0.82 14.13
C ILE A 138 -1.29 0.42 15.60
N LEU A 139 -1.95 -0.70 15.91
CA LEU A 139 -2.07 -1.22 17.27
C LEU A 139 -0.68 -1.45 17.89
N LEU A 140 0.24 -2.07 17.13
CA LEU A 140 1.61 -2.31 17.58
C LEU A 140 2.37 -1.01 17.84
N GLY A 141 2.20 -0.01 16.97
CA GLY A 141 2.75 1.33 17.18
C GLY A 141 2.23 2.00 18.46
N ILE A 142 0.92 1.93 18.72
CA ILE A 142 0.28 2.46 19.94
C ILE A 142 0.84 1.77 21.20
N ILE A 143 0.97 0.44 21.17
CA ILE A 143 1.51 -0.33 22.30
C ILE A 143 2.95 0.11 22.60
N LEU A 144 3.80 0.25 21.59
CA LEU A 144 5.19 0.69 21.77
C LEU A 144 5.26 2.10 22.37
N LEU A 145 4.42 3.03 21.92
CA LEU A 145 4.34 4.38 22.49
C LEU A 145 3.85 4.36 23.94
N ALA A 146 2.84 3.56 24.26
CA ALA A 146 2.33 3.44 25.62
C ALA A 146 3.42 2.93 26.59
N ILE A 147 4.20 1.92 26.16
CA ILE A 147 5.34 1.41 26.94
C ILE A 147 6.40 2.50 27.11
N ALA A 148 6.74 3.23 26.04
CA ALA A 148 7.73 4.29 26.12
C ALA A 148 7.33 5.40 27.10
N ILE A 149 6.06 5.81 27.06
CA ILE A 149 5.50 6.81 27.96
C ILE A 149 5.49 6.29 29.40
N GLY A 150 5.07 5.04 29.63
CA GLY A 150 5.12 4.42 30.95
C GLY A 150 6.53 4.38 31.55
N LEU A 151 7.53 4.04 30.73
CA LEU A 151 8.93 4.05 31.15
C LEU A 151 9.49 5.46 31.39
N HIS A 152 8.95 6.48 30.71
CA HIS A 152 9.35 7.87 30.94
C HIS A 152 8.88 8.40 32.30
N PHE A 153 7.77 7.90 32.82
CA PHE A 153 7.22 8.31 34.13
C PHE A 153 7.64 7.39 35.29
N SER A 154 8.38 6.31 35.01
CA SER A 154 8.93 5.38 36.01
C SER A 154 10.36 5.70 36.37
#